data_AF-A0A2G5I8G6-F1
#
_entry.id   AF-A0A2G5I8G6-F1
#
_cell.length_a   1.000
_cell.length_b   1.000
_cell.length_c   1.000
_cell.angle_alpha   90.00
_cell.angle_beta   90.00
_cell.angle_gamma   90.00
#
_symmetry.space_group_name_H-M   'P 1'
#
loop_
_entity.id
_entity.type
_entity.pdbx_description
1 polymer ?
#
loop_
_entity_poly.entity_id
_entity_poly.type
_entity_poly.pdbx_seq_one_letter_code
_entity_poly.pdbx_strand_id
1 'polypeptide(L)'
;MFRCIAAPKEPEYSTDLAAFGYHKNEKGEFVDNTTGEYFDFFHTDNDRVNDLRRGAYQECLRKEIAAELKEKHGITELFVTGADGTEISSSRPSGQNVSLLTTKVSELAQKRDIIIVIGESSQDCGVWAWRTVQREGGIDGGSVTGLASKVAARVVQPTEDGMARLDQCEQTRTDEQKLQAPGIIILNPGQLLYSHGLGRNLTVASWQSRPRPTATSEPNKVEPKHNSIPGHETPHRHVQTAFQSILPQIIAEDARLHIIAIGDGTTATLDTIDQIMLARDHISIGGGILGTVALIDAKHEHEKIASLPLKTHLASVGKGWVQSEEAKGTVVQMPDRASLGMPALEYAPGAQADIEEPNGAAINGHTTPDSPRVNGHDITNGDHADLVQPLSALAVVDELLSVPGPPPNTPADSGTTSPATVASNPGSPAKSNKDETTIEDQDDDYPAPEEIPVSCPTYSAGVCDGVTETVFPVVIDDVLEHLWFHIQKGQESDAKESARSEMRGQAWPRDAGDD
;
A
#
# COMPACT_ATOMS: atom_id res chain seq x y z
N MET A 1 14.21 51.55 15.33
CA MET A 1 12.94 50.80 15.21
C MET A 1 12.57 50.78 13.73
N PHE A 2 12.56 49.62 13.10
CA PHE A 2 12.14 49.51 11.69
C PHE A 2 10.62 49.43 11.62
N ARG A 3 10.01 50.17 10.68
CA ARG A 3 8.56 50.16 10.44
C ARG A 3 8.28 49.23 9.25
N CYS A 4 7.59 48.12 9.49
CA CYS A 4 7.09 47.26 8.41
C CYS A 4 5.93 47.98 7.70
N ILE A 5 6.10 48.31 6.42
CA ILE A 5 5.09 49.03 5.61
C ILE A 5 4.13 48.03 4.94
N ALA A 6 4.62 46.83 4.59
CA ALA A 6 3.84 45.73 4.08
C ALA A 6 4.56 44.41 4.40
N ALA A 7 3.80 43.35 4.67
CA ALA A 7 4.39 42.02 4.86
C ALA A 7 5.00 41.53 3.53
N PRO A 8 6.18 40.90 3.54
CA PRO A 8 6.80 40.37 2.34
C PRO A 8 5.92 39.28 1.71
N LYS A 9 5.95 39.18 0.38
CA LYS A 9 5.33 38.07 -0.34
C LYS A 9 6.15 36.79 -0.18
N GLU A 10 5.51 35.65 -0.33
CA GLU A 10 6.23 34.40 -0.51
C GLU A 10 6.87 34.33 -1.91
N PRO A 11 8.01 33.63 -2.06
CA PRO A 11 8.56 33.34 -3.38
C PRO A 11 7.60 32.44 -4.16
N GLU A 12 7.52 32.69 -5.47
CA GLU A 12 6.73 31.88 -6.40
C GLU A 12 7.67 30.96 -7.18
N TYR A 13 7.30 29.68 -7.26
CA TYR A 13 8.04 28.67 -8.00
C TYR A 13 7.15 28.11 -9.11
N SER A 14 7.74 27.88 -10.28
CA SER A 14 7.03 27.26 -11.40
C SER A 14 6.59 25.84 -11.05
N THR A 15 5.48 25.39 -11.63
CA THR A 15 5.05 23.98 -11.57
C THR A 15 5.20 23.28 -12.92
N ASP A 16 5.98 23.88 -13.81
CA ASP A 16 6.45 23.32 -15.07
C ASP A 16 7.94 22.97 -14.90
N LEU A 17 8.32 21.72 -15.21
CA LEU A 17 9.64 21.16 -14.88
C LEU A 17 10.77 21.96 -15.55
N ALA A 18 10.62 22.26 -16.83
CA ALA A 18 11.61 23.00 -17.61
C ALA A 18 11.77 24.44 -17.09
N ALA A 19 10.65 25.14 -16.85
CA ALA A 19 10.66 26.48 -16.27
C ALA A 19 11.11 26.52 -14.80
N PHE A 20 11.00 25.40 -14.07
CA PHE A 20 11.58 25.24 -12.74
C PHE A 20 13.11 25.06 -12.77
N GLY A 21 13.68 24.72 -13.94
CA GLY A 21 15.13 24.58 -14.14
C GLY A 21 15.63 23.15 -14.18
N TYR A 22 14.74 22.16 -14.31
CA TYR A 22 15.08 20.74 -14.33
C TYR A 22 14.60 20.06 -15.62
N HIS A 23 15.13 18.88 -15.90
CA HIS A 23 14.63 17.97 -16.93
C HIS A 23 14.74 16.51 -16.49
N LYS A 24 14.00 15.63 -17.15
CA LYS A 24 14.16 14.17 -17.03
C LYS A 24 15.24 13.72 -18.01
N ASN A 25 16.28 13.04 -17.52
CA ASN A 25 17.37 12.52 -18.35
C ASN A 25 17.02 11.16 -18.98
N GLU A 26 17.94 10.58 -19.77
CA GLU A 26 17.75 9.30 -20.46
C GLU A 26 17.54 8.10 -19.51
N LYS A 27 18.00 8.22 -18.25
CA LYS A 27 17.80 7.20 -17.21
C LYS A 27 16.47 7.36 -16.47
N GLY A 28 15.68 8.39 -16.80
CA GLY A 28 14.45 8.71 -16.08
C GLY A 28 14.69 9.45 -14.75
N GLU A 29 15.89 9.95 -14.50
CA GLU A 29 16.22 10.75 -13.32
C GLU A 29 15.93 12.24 -13.56
N PHE A 30 15.56 12.97 -12.51
CA PHE A 30 15.27 14.40 -12.60
C PHE A 30 16.46 15.23 -12.13
N VAL A 31 17.09 15.97 -13.04
CA VAL A 31 18.34 16.70 -12.79
C VAL A 31 18.26 18.15 -13.26
N ASP A 32 19.07 19.02 -12.65
CA ASP A 32 19.18 20.43 -13.00
C ASP A 32 19.67 20.61 -14.45
N ASN A 33 19.09 21.55 -15.19
CA ASN A 33 19.39 21.82 -16.60
C ASN A 33 20.81 22.31 -16.86
N THR A 34 21.46 22.89 -15.85
CA THR A 34 22.77 23.52 -15.95
C THR A 34 23.85 22.66 -15.31
N THR A 35 23.61 22.17 -14.09
CA THR A 35 24.64 21.44 -13.32
C THR A 35 24.54 19.93 -13.49
N GLY A 36 23.38 19.40 -13.88
CA GLY A 36 23.10 17.96 -13.88
C GLY A 36 22.97 17.36 -12.47
N GLU A 37 22.88 18.20 -11.44
CA GLU A 37 22.73 17.76 -10.05
C GLU A 37 21.26 17.50 -9.68
N TYR A 38 21.07 16.68 -8.64
CA TYR A 38 19.75 16.40 -8.08
C TYR A 38 19.19 17.58 -7.28
N PHE A 39 17.90 17.49 -6.93
CA PHE A 39 17.24 18.51 -6.12
C PHE A 39 17.89 18.65 -4.74
N ASP A 40 18.30 19.88 -4.42
CA ASP A 40 18.76 20.28 -3.10
C ASP A 40 17.63 20.94 -2.32
N PHE A 41 17.21 20.31 -1.22
CA PHE A 41 16.18 20.86 -0.34
C PHE A 41 16.68 22.08 0.42
N PHE A 42 17.92 22.06 0.92
CA PHE A 42 18.49 23.10 1.78
C PHE A 42 19.12 24.23 0.96
N HIS A 43 18.38 24.69 -0.04
CA HIS A 43 18.81 25.77 -0.93
C HIS A 43 18.89 27.13 -0.21
N THR A 44 18.14 27.29 0.88
CA THR A 44 18.16 28.49 1.72
C THR A 44 18.14 28.12 3.21
N ASP A 45 18.47 29.07 4.10
CA ASP A 45 18.31 28.91 5.55
C ASP A 45 16.85 29.05 6.03
N ASN A 46 15.88 29.14 5.11
CA ASN A 46 14.48 29.34 5.42
C ASN A 46 13.65 28.10 5.04
N ASP A 47 13.31 27.30 6.04
CA ASP A 47 12.53 26.07 5.88
C ASP A 47 11.23 26.28 5.10
N ARG A 48 10.54 27.39 5.33
CA ARG A 48 9.29 27.70 4.63
C ARG A 48 9.52 27.89 3.12
N VAL A 49 10.61 28.57 2.75
CA VAL A 49 10.99 28.79 1.35
C VAL A 49 11.42 27.48 0.70
N ASN A 50 12.16 26.63 1.44
CA ASN A 50 12.56 25.30 0.99
C ASN A 50 11.34 24.39 0.77
N ASP A 51 10.35 24.43 1.66
CA ASP A 51 9.10 23.68 1.52
C ASP A 51 8.26 24.13 0.34
N LEU A 52 8.17 25.44 0.09
CA LEU A 52 7.49 25.99 -1.09
C LEU A 52 8.15 25.47 -2.38
N ARG A 53 9.49 25.51 -2.42
CA ARG A 53 10.28 25.02 -3.55
C ARG A 53 10.08 23.52 -3.74
N ARG A 54 10.15 22.74 -2.66
CA ARG A 54 9.92 21.29 -2.66
C ARG A 54 8.52 20.93 -3.16
N GLY A 55 7.48 21.61 -2.67
CA GLY A 55 6.10 21.37 -3.09
C GLY A 55 5.87 21.67 -4.57
N ALA A 56 6.45 22.76 -5.09
CA ALA A 56 6.40 23.09 -6.51
C ALA A 56 7.20 22.09 -7.37
N TYR A 57 8.35 21.62 -6.87
CA TYR A 57 9.14 20.59 -7.55
C TYR A 57 8.39 19.26 -7.63
N GLN A 58 7.85 18.77 -6.51
CA GLN A 58 7.05 17.55 -6.46
C GLN A 58 5.81 17.64 -7.36
N GLU A 59 5.22 18.83 -7.50
CA GLU A 59 4.16 19.06 -8.48
C GLU A 59 4.63 18.84 -9.92
N CYS A 60 5.82 19.33 -10.29
CA CYS A 60 6.40 19.08 -11.60
C CYS A 60 6.55 17.57 -11.83
N LEU A 61 7.12 16.86 -10.85
CA LEU A 61 7.37 15.42 -10.96
C LEU A 61 6.08 14.60 -11.04
N ARG A 62 5.02 14.99 -10.31
CA ARG A 62 3.71 14.31 -10.43
C ARG A 62 3.12 14.43 -11.83
N LYS A 63 3.30 15.56 -12.51
CA LYS A 63 2.83 15.72 -13.91
C LYS A 63 3.59 14.79 -14.85
N GLU A 64 4.92 14.66 -14.67
CA GLU A 64 5.75 13.73 -15.44
C GLU A 64 5.37 12.27 -15.20
N ILE A 65 5.15 11.87 -13.93
CA ILE A 65 4.67 10.54 -13.55
C ILE A 65 3.32 10.24 -14.21
N ALA A 66 2.36 11.17 -14.10
CA ALA A 66 1.04 10.99 -14.68
C ALA A 66 1.08 10.91 -16.23
N ALA A 67 1.91 11.73 -16.88
CA ALA A 67 2.11 11.66 -18.32
C ALA A 67 2.71 10.31 -18.74
N GLU A 68 3.73 9.85 -18.03
CA GLU A 68 4.40 8.58 -18.33
C GLU A 68 3.48 7.37 -18.13
N LEU A 69 2.70 7.34 -17.04
CA LEU A 69 1.70 6.30 -16.80
C LEU A 69 0.65 6.23 -17.90
N LYS A 70 0.16 7.39 -18.34
CA LYS A 70 -0.84 7.48 -19.40
C LYS A 70 -0.28 7.04 -20.74
N GLU A 71 0.91 7.52 -21.10
CA GLU A 71 1.51 7.31 -22.43
C GLU A 71 2.11 5.91 -22.59
N LYS A 72 2.79 5.39 -21.56
CA LYS A 72 3.51 4.10 -21.64
C LYS A 72 2.73 2.91 -21.09
N HIS A 73 1.74 3.13 -20.24
CA HIS A 73 1.07 2.03 -19.52
C HIS A 73 -0.47 2.10 -19.60
N GLY A 74 -1.03 3.13 -20.24
CA GLY A 74 -2.48 3.32 -20.31
C GLY A 74 -3.16 3.48 -18.95
N ILE A 75 -2.41 3.84 -17.90
CA ILE A 75 -2.91 4.07 -16.56
C ILE A 75 -3.30 5.55 -16.41
N THR A 76 -4.53 5.81 -16.00
CA THR A 76 -5.09 7.17 -15.91
C THR A 76 -5.84 7.39 -14.60
N GLU A 77 -6.12 8.66 -14.28
CA GLU A 77 -6.97 8.99 -13.14
C GLU A 77 -8.42 8.53 -13.38
N LEU A 78 -8.97 7.79 -12.42
CA LEU A 78 -10.39 7.55 -12.24
C LEU A 78 -10.88 8.43 -11.09
N PHE A 79 -11.83 9.31 -11.36
CA PHE A 79 -12.36 10.23 -10.36
C PHE A 79 -13.56 9.62 -9.65
N VAL A 80 -13.62 9.83 -8.34
CA VAL A 80 -14.71 9.40 -7.47
C VAL A 80 -15.38 10.60 -6.82
N THR A 81 -16.71 10.67 -6.90
CA THR A 81 -17.58 11.74 -6.39
C THR A 81 -18.86 11.17 -5.77
N GLY A 82 -19.89 12.01 -5.63
CA GLY A 82 -21.20 11.62 -5.10
C GLY A 82 -21.36 11.99 -3.63
N ALA A 83 -22.60 11.92 -3.16
CA ALA A 83 -22.93 12.21 -1.76
C ALA A 83 -22.37 11.16 -0.79
N ASP A 84 -22.09 9.96 -1.29
CA ASP A 84 -21.53 8.81 -0.56
C ASP A 84 -20.11 8.44 -1.01
N GLY A 85 -19.53 9.16 -1.97
CA GLY A 85 -18.20 8.87 -2.50
C GLY A 85 -18.15 7.64 -3.39
N THR A 86 -19.19 7.34 -4.16
CA THR A 86 -19.24 6.10 -4.98
C THR A 86 -19.40 6.33 -6.48
N GLU A 87 -19.68 7.56 -6.92
CA GLU A 87 -19.89 7.88 -8.34
C GLU A 87 -18.55 7.97 -9.06
N ILE A 88 -18.36 7.21 -10.15
CA ILE A 88 -17.10 7.16 -10.89
C ILE A 88 -17.15 7.95 -12.21
N SER A 89 -16.05 8.57 -12.58
CA SER A 89 -15.90 9.30 -13.85
C SER A 89 -14.47 9.23 -14.38
N SER A 90 -14.31 8.99 -15.69
CA SER A 90 -13.01 9.08 -16.37
C SER A 90 -12.60 10.52 -16.71
N SER A 91 -13.47 11.50 -16.44
CA SER A 91 -13.21 12.93 -16.65
C SER A 91 -13.27 13.67 -15.33
N ARG A 92 -12.35 14.63 -15.14
CA ARG A 92 -12.27 15.39 -13.88
C ARG A 92 -13.56 16.17 -13.66
N PRO A 93 -14.32 15.88 -12.59
CA PRO A 93 -15.59 16.52 -12.31
C PRO A 93 -15.38 17.91 -11.71
N SER A 94 -16.43 18.74 -11.74
CA SER A 94 -16.46 20.01 -11.02
C SER A 94 -16.80 19.78 -9.55
N GLY A 95 -15.92 20.20 -8.64
CA GLY A 95 -16.14 20.07 -7.19
C GLY A 95 -15.36 18.92 -6.56
N GLN A 96 -15.68 18.61 -5.29
CA GLN A 96 -14.95 17.63 -4.48
C GLN A 96 -14.92 16.27 -5.17
N ASN A 97 -13.72 15.73 -5.32
CA ASN A 97 -13.45 14.40 -5.85
C ASN A 97 -12.23 13.80 -5.18
N VAL A 98 -12.05 12.49 -5.33
CA VAL A 98 -10.79 11.75 -5.10
C VAL A 98 -10.38 11.13 -6.43
N SER A 99 -9.08 11.00 -6.69
CA SER A 99 -8.58 10.21 -7.82
C SER A 99 -7.91 8.92 -7.38
N LEU A 100 -8.19 7.87 -8.15
CA LEU A 100 -7.47 6.59 -8.17
C LEU A 100 -6.65 6.55 -9.46
N LEU A 101 -5.53 5.84 -9.50
CA LEU A 101 -4.83 5.55 -10.75
C LEU A 101 -5.19 4.15 -11.19
N THR A 102 -5.73 3.98 -12.40
CA THR A 102 -6.20 2.68 -12.85
C THR A 102 -5.84 2.43 -14.31
N THR A 103 -5.63 1.16 -14.67
CA THR A 103 -5.88 0.70 -16.03
C THR A 103 -7.30 1.11 -16.44
N LYS A 104 -7.57 1.35 -17.73
CA LYS A 104 -8.89 1.81 -18.18
C LYS A 104 -10.00 0.89 -17.67
N VAL A 105 -11.10 1.48 -17.19
CA VAL A 105 -12.24 0.73 -16.61
C VAL A 105 -12.82 -0.31 -17.58
N SER A 106 -12.90 0.02 -18.87
CA SER A 106 -13.37 -0.92 -19.90
C SER A 106 -12.48 -2.16 -20.05
N GLU A 107 -11.20 -2.04 -19.73
CA GLU A 107 -10.24 -3.13 -19.75
C GLU A 107 -10.28 -3.90 -18.43
N LEU A 108 -10.38 -3.21 -17.28
CA LEU A 108 -10.48 -3.83 -15.95
C LEU A 108 -11.64 -4.83 -15.84
N ALA A 109 -12.80 -4.52 -16.41
CA ALA A 109 -13.95 -5.42 -16.44
C ALA A 109 -13.72 -6.74 -17.22
N GLN A 110 -12.62 -6.83 -17.97
CA GLN A 110 -12.24 -8.03 -18.74
C GLN A 110 -10.98 -8.69 -18.16
N LYS A 111 -10.37 -8.11 -17.12
CA LYS A 111 -9.16 -8.65 -16.50
C LYS A 111 -9.53 -9.77 -15.56
N ARG A 112 -8.83 -10.89 -15.75
CA ARG A 112 -8.92 -12.04 -14.86
C ARG A 112 -8.12 -11.82 -13.57
N ASP A 113 -6.95 -11.18 -13.63
CA ASP A 113 -6.15 -10.82 -12.46
C ASP A 113 -6.02 -9.30 -12.35
N ILE A 114 -6.12 -8.77 -11.14
CA ILE A 114 -6.01 -7.33 -10.84
C ILE A 114 -5.07 -7.13 -9.66
N ILE A 115 -4.03 -6.32 -9.88
CA ILE A 115 -3.11 -5.88 -8.84
C ILE A 115 -3.65 -4.58 -8.25
N ILE A 116 -3.93 -4.59 -6.95
CA ILE A 116 -4.39 -3.43 -6.20
C ILE A 116 -3.28 -3.00 -5.25
N VAL A 117 -2.79 -1.78 -5.42
CA VAL A 117 -1.81 -1.17 -4.51
C VAL A 117 -2.49 -0.17 -3.60
N ILE A 118 -2.33 -0.33 -2.30
CA ILE A 118 -2.79 0.60 -1.27
C ILE A 118 -1.55 1.23 -0.64
N GLY A 119 -1.31 2.50 -0.96
CA GLY A 119 -0.17 3.26 -0.45
C GLY A 119 -0.31 3.67 1.01
N GLU A 120 0.62 4.51 1.47
CA GLU A 120 0.60 5.11 2.81
C GLU A 120 -0.22 6.41 2.84
N SER A 121 -0.73 6.78 4.01
CA SER A 121 -1.49 8.04 4.20
C SER A 121 -0.63 9.31 4.16
N SER A 122 0.69 9.17 4.09
CA SER A 122 1.66 10.27 4.04
C SER A 122 2.18 10.55 2.63
N GLN A 123 2.05 9.60 1.70
CA GLN A 123 2.61 9.68 0.35
C GLN A 123 1.60 10.22 -0.67
N ASP A 124 2.11 10.81 -1.75
CA ASP A 124 1.27 11.18 -2.88
C ASP A 124 0.90 9.94 -3.72
N CYS A 125 -0.22 10.00 -4.44
CA CYS A 125 -0.68 8.87 -5.26
C CYS A 125 0.39 8.39 -6.24
N GLY A 126 0.66 7.08 -6.24
CA GLY A 126 1.61 6.47 -7.16
C GLY A 126 3.07 6.82 -6.89
N VAL A 127 3.38 7.46 -5.76
CA VAL A 127 4.75 7.69 -5.30
C VAL A 127 5.00 6.81 -4.07
N TRP A 128 6.06 6.02 -4.11
CA TRP A 128 6.49 5.16 -3.01
C TRP A 128 7.43 5.92 -2.09
N ALA A 129 8.40 6.62 -2.67
CA ALA A 129 9.41 7.37 -1.94
C ALA A 129 9.89 8.57 -2.75
N TRP A 130 9.60 9.79 -2.28
CA TRP A 130 10.11 11.00 -2.90
C TRP A 130 11.63 11.05 -2.95
N ARG A 131 12.31 10.53 -1.91
CA ARG A 131 13.78 10.47 -1.89
C ARG A 131 14.35 9.60 -3.02
N THR A 132 13.64 8.56 -3.43
CA THR A 132 14.06 7.71 -4.55
C THR A 132 13.75 8.37 -5.89
N VAL A 133 12.55 8.97 -6.03
CA VAL A 133 12.16 9.70 -7.26
C VAL A 133 13.11 10.85 -7.57
N GLN A 134 13.57 11.56 -6.54
CA GLN A 134 14.40 12.77 -6.67
C GLN A 134 15.91 12.51 -6.80
N ARG A 135 16.32 11.23 -6.88
CA ARG A 135 17.73 10.78 -6.88
C ARG A 135 17.98 9.75 -7.99
N GLU A 136 18.98 8.89 -7.83
CA GLU A 136 19.40 7.88 -8.83
C GLU A 136 18.30 6.88 -9.19
N GLY A 137 17.32 6.66 -8.30
CA GLY A 137 16.18 5.79 -8.60
C GLY A 137 15.25 6.36 -9.68
N GLY A 138 15.22 7.68 -9.83
CA GLY A 138 14.41 8.36 -10.83
C GLY A 138 12.93 8.01 -10.77
N ILE A 139 12.24 8.27 -11.88
CA ILE A 139 10.80 8.06 -12.01
C ILE A 139 10.38 6.61 -11.69
N ASP A 140 11.14 5.61 -12.14
CA ASP A 140 10.79 4.19 -11.99
C ASP A 140 11.12 3.63 -10.61
N GLY A 141 12.21 4.05 -9.98
CA GLY A 141 12.63 3.50 -8.69
C GLY A 141 11.70 3.88 -7.55
N GLY A 142 11.09 5.06 -7.61
CA GLY A 142 10.30 5.61 -6.50
C GLY A 142 8.81 5.77 -6.80
N SER A 143 8.31 5.32 -7.95
CA SER A 143 6.91 5.51 -8.35
C SER A 143 6.29 4.29 -9.03
N VAL A 144 4.99 4.37 -9.25
CA VAL A 144 4.19 3.34 -9.92
C VAL A 144 4.63 3.07 -11.37
N THR A 145 5.36 3.98 -12.02
CA THR A 145 5.87 3.73 -13.38
C THR A 145 6.80 2.51 -13.40
N GLY A 146 7.64 2.32 -12.38
CA GLY A 146 8.50 1.15 -12.27
C GLY A 146 7.72 -0.14 -12.04
N LEU A 147 6.68 -0.10 -11.20
CA LEU A 147 5.77 -1.24 -11.01
C LEU A 147 5.09 -1.62 -12.33
N ALA A 148 4.50 -0.64 -13.01
CA ALA A 148 3.78 -0.83 -14.27
C ALA A 148 4.72 -1.36 -15.37
N SER A 149 5.94 -0.83 -15.45
CA SER A 149 6.99 -1.31 -16.38
C SER A 149 7.38 -2.76 -16.10
N LYS A 150 7.57 -3.14 -14.84
CA LYS A 150 7.92 -4.52 -14.46
C LYS A 150 6.78 -5.50 -14.74
N VAL A 151 5.53 -5.13 -14.44
CA VAL A 151 4.33 -5.92 -14.80
C VAL A 151 4.24 -6.08 -16.32
N ALA A 152 4.41 -4.98 -17.06
CA ALA A 152 4.41 -4.96 -18.52
C ALA A 152 5.50 -5.87 -19.12
N ALA A 153 6.71 -5.87 -18.58
CA ALA A 153 7.83 -6.66 -19.06
C ALA A 153 7.60 -8.17 -18.87
N ARG A 154 6.99 -8.57 -17.76
CA ARG A 154 6.73 -9.99 -17.46
C ARG A 154 5.67 -10.63 -18.36
N VAL A 155 4.73 -9.85 -18.87
CA VAL A 155 3.74 -10.33 -19.85
C VAL A 155 4.38 -10.62 -21.22
N VAL A 156 5.50 -9.96 -21.53
CA VAL A 156 6.18 -10.07 -22.83
C VAL A 156 7.17 -11.22 -22.87
N GLN A 157 7.54 -11.84 -21.73
CA GLN A 157 8.47 -12.98 -21.74
C GLN A 157 7.85 -14.19 -22.47
N PRO A 158 8.40 -14.63 -23.61
CA PRO A 158 7.93 -15.84 -24.26
C PRO A 158 8.32 -17.07 -23.41
N THR A 159 7.38 -18.00 -23.25
CA THR A 159 7.64 -19.35 -22.78
C THR A 159 8.69 -20.02 -23.69
N GLU A 160 9.92 -20.13 -23.19
CA GLU A 160 11.09 -20.93 -23.60
C GLU A 160 11.49 -21.19 -25.07
N ASP A 161 10.78 -20.75 -26.11
CA ASP A 161 11.24 -20.91 -27.50
C ASP A 161 11.60 -19.56 -28.16
N GLY A 162 12.80 -19.07 -27.81
CA GLY A 162 13.73 -18.35 -28.67
C GLY A 162 13.24 -17.21 -29.57
N MET A 163 13.27 -15.98 -29.04
CA MET A 163 14.00 -14.83 -29.62
C MET A 163 13.65 -13.55 -28.85
N ALA A 164 14.59 -13.07 -28.04
CA ALA A 164 14.50 -11.75 -27.42
C ALA A 164 14.62 -10.66 -28.50
N ARG A 165 13.64 -9.76 -28.58
CA ARG A 165 13.83 -8.43 -29.18
C ARG A 165 13.50 -7.39 -28.12
N LEU A 166 14.54 -6.66 -27.73
CA LEU A 166 14.44 -5.35 -27.08
C LEU A 166 13.71 -4.37 -28.02
N ASP A 167 12.99 -3.43 -27.41
CA ASP A 167 12.20 -2.35 -28.00
C ASP A 167 10.89 -2.74 -28.69
N GLN A 168 9.81 -2.79 -27.90
CA GLN A 168 8.45 -2.61 -28.40
C GLN A 168 7.65 -1.68 -27.49
N CYS A 169 7.32 -0.48 -28.00
CA CYS A 169 6.26 0.37 -27.47
C CYS A 169 4.93 -0.39 -27.46
N GLU A 170 4.00 -0.03 -26.57
CA GLU A 170 2.70 -0.70 -26.36
C GLU A 170 1.81 -0.90 -27.60
N GLN A 171 2.14 -0.29 -28.75
CA GLN A 171 1.42 -0.45 -30.01
C GLN A 171 1.50 -1.85 -30.65
N THR A 172 2.34 -2.76 -30.17
CA THR A 172 2.51 -4.09 -30.79
C THR A 172 1.98 -5.28 -29.98
N ARG A 173 1.38 -5.07 -28.80
CA ARG A 173 0.71 -6.18 -28.08
C ARG A 173 -0.58 -6.58 -28.78
N THR A 174 -0.78 -7.89 -28.95
CA THR A 174 -2.08 -8.42 -29.40
C THR A 174 -3.15 -8.16 -28.33
N ASP A 175 -4.41 -8.10 -28.73
CA ASP A 175 -5.51 -7.90 -27.77
C ASP A 175 -5.56 -9.01 -26.72
N GLU A 176 -5.21 -10.25 -27.10
CA GLU A 176 -5.08 -11.39 -26.18
C GLU A 176 -3.99 -11.19 -25.12
N GLN A 177 -2.81 -10.70 -25.50
CA GLN A 177 -1.73 -10.40 -24.54
C GLN A 177 -2.11 -9.26 -23.59
N LYS A 178 -2.87 -8.28 -24.09
CA LYS A 178 -3.40 -7.21 -23.23
C LYS A 178 -4.40 -7.75 -22.24
N LEU A 179 -5.27 -8.69 -22.62
CA LEU A 179 -6.20 -9.32 -21.66
C LEU A 179 -5.49 -10.21 -20.63
N GLN A 180 -4.39 -10.87 -21.02
CA GLN A 180 -3.59 -11.73 -20.12
C GLN A 180 -2.77 -10.95 -19.09
N ALA A 181 -2.42 -9.69 -19.37
CA ALA A 181 -1.75 -8.82 -18.40
C ALA A 181 -2.70 -8.48 -17.23
N PRO A 182 -2.26 -8.54 -15.97
CA PRO A 182 -3.09 -8.08 -14.86
C PRO A 182 -3.49 -6.61 -15.01
N GLY A 183 -4.71 -6.28 -14.58
CA GLY A 183 -5.12 -4.88 -14.38
C GLY A 183 -4.36 -4.27 -13.20
N ILE A 184 -4.17 -2.95 -13.20
CA ILE A 184 -3.54 -2.23 -12.08
C ILE A 184 -4.52 -1.18 -11.55
N ILE A 185 -4.70 -1.14 -10.23
CA ILE A 185 -5.46 -0.13 -9.49
C ILE A 185 -4.59 0.36 -8.33
N ILE A 186 -4.45 1.68 -8.20
CA ILE A 186 -3.73 2.31 -7.09
C ILE A 186 -4.73 3.13 -6.28
N LEU A 187 -4.89 2.76 -5.01
CA LEU A 187 -5.67 3.49 -4.02
C LEU A 187 -4.79 4.51 -3.32
N ASN A 188 -5.37 5.68 -3.03
CA ASN A 188 -4.66 6.87 -2.59
C ASN A 188 -5.12 7.31 -1.21
N PRO A 189 -4.65 6.67 -0.13
CA PRO A 189 -5.00 7.09 1.22
C PRO A 189 -4.31 8.39 1.64
N GLY A 190 -3.28 8.84 0.91
CA GLY A 190 -2.51 10.03 1.29
C GLY A 190 -3.08 11.36 0.80
N GLN A 191 -3.78 11.38 -0.34
CA GLN A 191 -4.39 12.62 -0.86
C GLN A 191 -5.91 12.60 -0.71
N LEU A 192 -6.37 12.79 0.52
CA LEU A 192 -7.80 12.88 0.86
C LEU A 192 -8.28 14.31 1.12
N LEU A 193 -7.37 15.30 1.19
CA LEU A 193 -7.73 16.70 1.40
C LEU A 193 -7.99 17.43 0.09
N TYR A 194 -9.25 17.75 -0.20
CA TYR A 194 -9.65 18.46 -1.41
C TYR A 194 -9.36 19.97 -1.33
N SER A 195 -8.57 20.49 -2.26
CA SER A 195 -8.31 21.92 -2.44
C SER A 195 -9.20 22.50 -3.54
N HIS A 196 -10.20 23.30 -3.16
CA HIS A 196 -11.07 23.99 -4.12
C HIS A 196 -10.31 24.93 -5.05
N GLY A 197 -9.27 25.61 -4.54
CA GLY A 197 -8.47 26.52 -5.34
C GLY A 197 -7.59 25.82 -6.40
N LEU A 198 -7.26 24.55 -6.18
CA LEU A 198 -6.46 23.75 -7.12
C LEU A 198 -7.28 22.70 -7.88
N GLY A 199 -8.56 22.50 -7.53
CA GLY A 199 -9.43 21.53 -8.18
C GLY A 199 -9.03 20.06 -7.99
N ARG A 200 -8.36 19.73 -6.87
CA ARG A 200 -7.79 18.39 -6.64
C ARG A 200 -7.46 18.11 -5.18
N ASN A 201 -7.13 16.86 -4.90
CA ASN A 201 -6.69 16.38 -3.60
C ASN A 201 -5.20 16.62 -3.36
N LEU A 202 -4.84 16.75 -2.08
CA LEU A 202 -3.48 16.95 -1.60
C LEU A 202 -3.22 16.08 -0.37
N THR A 203 -1.97 15.69 -0.19
CA THR A 203 -1.43 15.27 1.10
C THR A 203 -1.41 16.44 2.09
N VAL A 204 -1.31 16.13 3.39
CA VAL A 204 -1.09 17.17 4.43
C VAL A 204 0.20 17.96 4.14
N ALA A 205 1.27 17.27 3.73
CA ALA A 205 2.53 17.90 3.34
C ALA A 205 2.35 18.85 2.14
N SER A 206 1.70 18.38 1.07
CA SER A 206 1.39 19.23 -0.09
C SER A 206 0.51 20.42 0.30
N TRP A 207 -0.46 20.24 1.19
CA TRP A 207 -1.31 21.33 1.68
C TRP A 207 -0.51 22.42 2.40
N GLN A 208 0.42 22.02 3.28
CA GLN A 208 1.28 22.93 4.03
C GLN A 208 2.27 23.67 3.12
N SER A 209 2.74 23.03 2.04
CA SER A 209 3.65 23.63 1.05
C SER A 209 3.00 24.67 0.13
N ARG A 210 1.68 24.83 0.17
CA ARG A 210 0.96 25.79 -0.70
C ARG A 210 1.38 27.24 -0.43
N PRO A 211 1.48 28.10 -1.45
CA PRO A 211 1.69 29.53 -1.27
C PRO A 211 0.62 30.18 -0.39
N ARG A 212 1.03 31.18 0.37
CA ARG A 212 0.22 32.02 1.25
C ARG A 212 0.19 33.46 0.73
N PRO A 213 -0.82 34.27 1.11
CA PRO A 213 -0.90 35.65 0.66
C PRO A 213 0.33 36.49 0.99
N THR A 214 0.93 36.27 2.17
CA THR A 214 2.18 36.89 2.60
C THR A 214 3.02 35.87 3.37
N ALA A 215 4.33 36.10 3.50
CA ALA A 215 5.23 35.22 4.23
C ALA A 215 4.97 35.19 5.75
N THR A 216 4.19 36.14 6.26
CA THR A 216 3.74 36.17 7.67
C THR A 216 2.30 35.69 7.83
N SER A 217 1.64 35.25 6.76
CA SER A 217 0.29 34.72 6.83
C SER A 217 0.31 33.33 7.47
N GLU A 218 -0.76 33.02 8.19
CA GLU A 218 -1.01 31.68 8.70
C GLU A 218 -1.14 30.65 7.57
N PRO A 219 -0.87 29.36 7.83
CA PRO A 219 -1.13 28.29 6.87
C PRO A 219 -2.59 28.30 6.39
N ASN A 220 -2.81 27.79 5.17
CA ASN A 220 -4.16 27.58 4.66
C ASN A 220 -4.94 26.69 5.64
N LYS A 221 -6.05 27.19 6.18
CA LYS A 221 -6.87 26.45 7.13
C LYS A 221 -7.57 25.29 6.41
N VAL A 222 -7.51 24.09 7.00
CA VAL A 222 -8.35 22.96 6.58
C VAL A 222 -9.70 23.10 7.27
N GLU A 223 -10.76 23.16 6.47
CA GLU A 223 -12.14 23.13 6.93
C GLU A 223 -12.73 21.75 6.65
N PRO A 224 -12.94 20.89 7.67
CA PRO A 224 -13.32 19.48 7.45
C PRO A 224 -14.53 19.31 6.53
N LYS A 225 -15.55 20.16 6.68
CA LYS A 225 -16.76 20.11 5.83
C LYS A 225 -16.50 20.42 4.35
N HIS A 226 -15.53 21.28 4.05
CA HIS A 226 -15.25 21.75 2.70
C HIS A 226 -14.05 21.06 2.06
N ASN A 227 -13.12 20.53 2.84
CA ASN A 227 -11.90 19.89 2.33
C ASN A 227 -11.92 18.36 2.43
N SER A 228 -12.96 17.77 3.02
CA SER A 228 -13.15 16.32 3.02
C SER A 228 -14.08 15.89 1.89
N ILE A 229 -13.92 14.66 1.40
CA ILE A 229 -14.86 14.04 0.45
C ILE A 229 -15.71 13.03 1.23
N PRO A 230 -17.05 13.07 1.11
CA PRO A 230 -17.92 12.06 1.71
C PRO A 230 -17.48 10.64 1.33
N GLY A 231 -17.41 9.74 2.32
CA GLY A 231 -16.99 8.35 2.11
C GLY A 231 -15.48 8.14 1.99
N HIS A 232 -14.67 9.21 1.98
CA HIS A 232 -13.21 9.15 1.89
C HIS A 232 -12.53 10.11 2.88
N GLU A 233 -13.15 10.34 4.04
CA GLU A 233 -12.68 11.31 5.02
C GLU A 233 -11.40 10.86 5.74
N THR A 234 -11.15 9.55 5.78
CA THR A 234 -9.97 8.94 6.41
C THR A 234 -9.41 7.83 5.51
N PRO A 235 -8.14 7.43 5.69
CA PRO A 235 -7.56 6.28 4.98
C PRO A 235 -8.43 5.02 5.09
N HIS A 236 -8.95 4.73 6.29
CA HIS A 236 -9.83 3.58 6.53
C HIS A 236 -11.15 3.68 5.75
N ARG A 237 -11.82 4.83 5.79
CA ARG A 237 -13.05 5.06 5.01
C ARG A 237 -12.79 4.97 3.52
N HIS A 238 -11.66 5.52 3.04
CA HIS A 238 -11.29 5.47 1.64
C HIS A 238 -11.13 4.04 1.13
N VAL A 239 -10.36 3.21 1.84
CA VAL A 239 -10.17 1.79 1.49
C VAL A 239 -11.50 1.02 1.61
N GLN A 240 -12.26 1.25 2.67
CA GLN A 240 -13.57 0.62 2.87
C GLN A 240 -14.52 0.92 1.70
N THR A 241 -14.70 2.18 1.33
CA THR A 241 -15.56 2.61 0.21
C THR A 241 -15.05 2.06 -1.12
N ALA A 242 -13.73 2.01 -1.31
CA ALA A 242 -13.13 1.41 -2.50
C ALA A 242 -13.52 -0.05 -2.65
N PHE A 243 -13.32 -0.86 -1.61
CA PHE A 243 -13.69 -2.27 -1.65
C PHE A 243 -15.20 -2.47 -1.73
N GLN A 244 -16.00 -1.77 -0.93
CA GLN A 244 -17.43 -2.07 -0.83
C GLN A 244 -18.25 -1.55 -2.00
N SER A 245 -17.84 -0.42 -2.60
CA SER A 245 -18.66 0.30 -3.56
C SER A 245 -17.98 0.53 -4.90
N ILE A 246 -16.68 0.86 -4.95
CA ILE A 246 -16.01 1.23 -6.21
C ILE A 246 -15.57 0.00 -7.00
N LEU A 247 -14.81 -0.91 -6.38
CA LEU A 247 -14.29 -2.09 -7.05
C LEU A 247 -15.41 -2.90 -7.74
N PRO A 248 -16.55 -3.22 -7.09
CA PRO A 248 -17.64 -3.97 -7.73
C PRO A 248 -18.22 -3.33 -9.00
N GLN A 249 -18.02 -2.03 -9.20
CA GLN A 249 -18.49 -1.31 -10.39
C GLN A 249 -17.52 -1.41 -11.58
N ILE A 250 -16.23 -1.73 -11.34
CA ILE A 250 -15.17 -1.59 -12.35
C ILE A 250 -14.40 -2.88 -12.65
N ILE A 251 -14.65 -3.96 -11.90
CA ILE A 251 -14.01 -5.26 -12.08
C ILE A 251 -15.04 -6.36 -12.41
N ALA A 252 -14.59 -7.49 -12.95
CA ALA A 252 -15.42 -8.68 -13.10
C ALA A 252 -15.66 -9.38 -11.75
N GLU A 253 -16.84 -10.00 -11.59
CA GLU A 253 -17.23 -10.69 -10.34
C GLU A 253 -16.27 -11.83 -9.93
N ASP A 254 -15.61 -12.44 -10.91
CA ASP A 254 -14.66 -13.54 -10.78
C ASP A 254 -13.20 -13.09 -10.89
N ALA A 255 -12.93 -11.78 -11.01
CA ALA A 255 -11.57 -11.26 -11.07
C ALA A 255 -10.81 -11.58 -9.77
N ARG A 256 -9.56 -12.04 -9.92
CA ARG A 256 -8.65 -12.34 -8.82
C ARG A 256 -7.89 -11.10 -8.38
N LEU A 257 -7.97 -10.80 -7.10
CA LEU A 257 -7.41 -9.59 -6.51
C LEU A 257 -6.10 -9.91 -5.80
N HIS A 258 -5.01 -9.31 -6.29
CA HIS A 258 -3.68 -9.39 -5.73
C HIS A 258 -3.34 -8.06 -5.07
N ILE A 259 -3.25 -8.08 -3.74
CA ILE A 259 -3.15 -6.87 -2.94
C ILE A 259 -1.70 -6.61 -2.57
N ILE A 260 -1.26 -5.37 -2.72
CA ILE A 260 -0.02 -4.84 -2.15
C ILE A 260 -0.42 -3.69 -1.23
N ALA A 261 -0.21 -3.85 0.08
CA ALA A 261 -0.50 -2.79 1.06
C ALA A 261 0.79 -2.35 1.75
N ILE A 262 0.97 -1.04 1.92
CA ILE A 262 2.23 -0.42 2.34
C ILE A 262 2.01 0.41 3.60
N GLY A 263 2.89 0.23 4.60
CA GLY A 263 2.91 1.01 5.84
C GLY A 263 1.57 1.00 6.56
N ASP A 264 1.04 2.19 6.87
CA ASP A 264 -0.26 2.33 7.55
C ASP A 264 -1.47 1.96 6.65
N GLY A 265 -1.25 1.84 5.34
CA GLY A 265 -2.23 1.27 4.41
C GLY A 265 -2.54 -0.20 4.69
N THR A 266 -1.66 -0.94 5.37
CA THR A 266 -1.92 -2.35 5.74
C THR A 266 -3.08 -2.48 6.73
N THR A 267 -3.15 -1.60 7.72
CA THR A 267 -4.20 -1.63 8.76
C THR A 267 -5.57 -1.40 8.13
N ALA A 268 -5.72 -0.32 7.36
CA ALA A 268 -6.98 -0.01 6.68
C ALA A 268 -7.43 -1.13 5.73
N THR A 269 -6.47 -1.77 5.05
CA THR A 269 -6.74 -2.88 4.12
C THR A 269 -7.21 -4.13 4.86
N LEU A 270 -6.47 -4.57 5.89
CA LEU A 270 -6.79 -5.80 6.59
C LEU A 270 -8.06 -5.66 7.42
N ASP A 271 -8.29 -4.52 8.10
CA ASP A 271 -9.54 -4.26 8.80
C ASP A 271 -10.74 -4.34 7.85
N THR A 272 -10.61 -3.75 6.66
CA THR A 272 -11.68 -3.77 5.64
C THR A 272 -11.98 -5.20 5.18
N ILE A 273 -10.94 -5.98 4.85
CA ILE A 273 -11.09 -7.37 4.40
C ILE A 273 -11.65 -8.24 5.52
N ASP A 274 -11.17 -8.06 6.75
CA ASP A 274 -11.62 -8.79 7.93
C ASP A 274 -13.12 -8.61 8.14
N GLN A 275 -13.60 -7.36 8.14
CA GLN A 275 -15.02 -7.05 8.26
C GLN A 275 -15.86 -7.62 7.11
N ILE A 276 -15.36 -7.59 5.87
CA ILE A 276 -16.07 -8.18 4.72
C ILE A 276 -16.20 -9.70 4.89
N MET A 277 -15.12 -10.38 5.31
CA MET A 277 -15.13 -11.83 5.48
C MET A 277 -15.99 -12.26 6.67
N LEU A 278 -15.98 -11.52 7.78
CA LEU A 278 -16.87 -11.76 8.92
C LEU A 278 -18.35 -11.64 8.53
N ALA A 279 -18.68 -10.68 7.66
CA ALA A 279 -20.06 -10.42 7.27
C ALA A 279 -20.62 -11.42 6.25
N ARG A 280 -19.77 -12.04 5.41
CA ARG A 280 -20.21 -12.83 4.25
C ARG A 280 -19.71 -14.28 4.22
N ASP A 281 -18.83 -14.67 5.14
CA ASP A 281 -18.23 -16.01 5.28
C ASP A 281 -17.70 -16.61 3.95
N HIS A 282 -17.13 -15.75 3.11
CA HIS A 282 -16.56 -16.15 1.82
C HIS A 282 -15.37 -15.26 1.45
N ILE A 283 -14.51 -15.76 0.56
CA ILE A 283 -13.27 -15.10 0.13
C ILE A 283 -13.51 -13.94 -0.87
N SER A 284 -14.75 -13.72 -1.29
CA SER A 284 -15.04 -12.64 -2.23
C SER A 284 -15.00 -11.30 -1.53
N ILE A 285 -14.13 -10.42 -2.04
CA ILE A 285 -13.91 -9.08 -1.52
C ILE A 285 -14.00 -8.09 -2.68
N GLY A 286 -14.70 -6.99 -2.44
CA GLY A 286 -14.92 -5.94 -3.42
C GLY A 286 -15.38 -6.39 -4.81
N GLY A 287 -16.21 -7.42 -4.86
CA GLY A 287 -16.73 -7.96 -6.10
C GLY A 287 -15.73 -8.80 -6.88
N GLY A 288 -14.62 -9.24 -6.28
CA GLY A 288 -13.69 -10.20 -6.87
C GLY A 288 -13.33 -11.30 -5.86
N ILE A 289 -12.33 -12.12 -6.17
CA ILE A 289 -11.83 -13.20 -5.32
C ILE A 289 -10.47 -12.79 -4.75
N LEU A 290 -10.30 -12.81 -3.44
CA LEU A 290 -8.98 -12.53 -2.85
C LEU A 290 -7.97 -13.62 -3.26
N GLY A 291 -6.92 -13.23 -3.98
CA GLY A 291 -5.88 -14.12 -4.49
C GLY A 291 -4.64 -14.17 -3.60
N THR A 292 -3.95 -13.04 -3.45
CA THR A 292 -2.73 -12.92 -2.63
C THR A 292 -2.65 -11.58 -1.92
N VAL A 293 -1.89 -11.53 -0.82
CA VAL A 293 -1.63 -10.30 -0.08
C VAL A 293 -0.13 -10.14 0.16
N ALA A 294 0.43 -9.04 -0.30
CA ALA A 294 1.77 -8.58 0.02
C ALA A 294 1.67 -7.41 1.01
N LEU A 295 2.33 -7.52 2.16
CA LEU A 295 2.34 -6.50 3.20
C LEU A 295 3.75 -5.92 3.33
N ILE A 296 3.89 -4.61 3.13
CA ILE A 296 5.17 -3.92 3.19
C ILE A 296 5.22 -3.06 4.45
N ASP A 297 6.16 -3.38 5.33
CA ASP A 297 6.37 -2.76 6.64
C ASP A 297 5.05 -2.57 7.41
N ALA A 298 4.36 -3.70 7.59
CA ALA A 298 2.99 -3.74 8.08
C ALA A 298 2.86 -3.15 9.49
N LYS A 299 1.84 -2.31 9.67
CA LYS A 299 1.55 -1.64 10.95
C LYS A 299 0.30 -2.16 11.67
N HIS A 300 -0.31 -3.23 11.16
CA HIS A 300 -1.51 -3.80 11.76
C HIS A 300 -1.14 -4.73 12.93
N GLU A 301 -2.07 -4.88 13.86
CA GLU A 301 -1.93 -5.83 14.97
C GLU A 301 -2.57 -7.16 14.59
N HIS A 302 -1.80 -8.25 14.63
CA HIS A 302 -2.27 -9.58 14.22
C HIS A 302 -3.50 -10.03 15.02
N GLU A 303 -3.52 -9.73 16.31
CA GLU A 303 -4.56 -10.13 17.25
C GLU A 303 -5.92 -9.48 16.94
N LYS A 304 -5.91 -8.33 16.26
CA LYS A 304 -7.13 -7.60 15.87
C LYS A 304 -7.85 -8.23 14.68
N ILE A 305 -7.19 -9.10 13.92
CA ILE A 305 -7.85 -9.84 12.84
C ILE A 305 -8.77 -10.89 13.45
N ALA A 306 -10.08 -10.75 13.28
CA ALA A 306 -11.06 -11.66 13.89
C ALA A 306 -11.46 -12.82 12.96
N SER A 307 -11.41 -12.63 11.64
CA SER A 307 -11.76 -13.63 10.63
C SER A 307 -10.72 -14.75 10.57
N LEU A 308 -11.13 -15.97 10.96
CA LEU A 308 -10.33 -17.18 10.77
C LEU A 308 -10.01 -17.46 9.28
N PRO A 309 -10.97 -17.28 8.33
CA PRO A 309 -10.65 -17.34 6.90
C PRO A 309 -9.52 -16.40 6.48
N LEU A 310 -9.53 -15.15 6.98
CA LEU A 310 -8.48 -14.18 6.64
C LEU A 310 -7.12 -14.58 7.24
N LYS A 311 -7.09 -14.98 8.51
CA LYS A 311 -5.87 -15.49 9.16
C LYS A 311 -5.27 -16.66 8.39
N THR A 312 -6.10 -17.62 8.00
CA THR A 312 -5.68 -18.80 7.23
C THR A 312 -5.15 -18.39 5.85
N HIS A 313 -5.82 -17.44 5.19
CA HIS A 313 -5.38 -16.93 3.90
C HIS A 313 -4.03 -16.21 4.00
N LEU A 314 -3.86 -15.29 4.95
CA LEU A 314 -2.59 -14.57 5.16
C LEU A 314 -1.45 -15.53 5.50
N ALA A 315 -1.69 -16.55 6.33
CA ALA A 315 -0.67 -17.52 6.68
C ALA A 315 -0.26 -18.44 5.51
N SER A 316 -1.14 -18.66 4.53
CA SER A 316 -0.92 -19.61 3.43
C SER A 316 -0.43 -18.96 2.13
N VAL A 317 -0.93 -17.78 1.78
CA VAL A 317 -0.61 -17.08 0.52
C VAL A 317 -0.20 -15.63 0.71
N GLY A 318 -0.25 -15.14 1.95
CA GLY A 318 0.28 -13.82 2.31
C GLY A 318 1.80 -13.84 2.43
N LYS A 319 2.43 -12.70 2.18
CA LYS A 319 3.87 -12.50 2.42
C LYS A 319 4.14 -11.07 2.89
N GLY A 320 4.96 -10.94 3.93
CA GLY A 320 5.35 -9.67 4.53
C GLY A 320 6.81 -9.34 4.24
N TRP A 321 7.14 -8.06 4.13
CA TRP A 321 8.51 -7.55 4.09
C TRP A 321 8.69 -6.44 5.10
N VAL A 322 9.74 -6.51 5.91
CA VAL A 322 10.06 -5.51 6.93
C VAL A 322 11.53 -5.13 6.85
N GLN A 323 11.87 -3.92 7.28
CA GLN A 323 13.26 -3.58 7.52
C GLN A 323 13.83 -4.47 8.63
N SER A 324 15.03 -4.98 8.43
CA SER A 324 15.76 -5.77 9.41
C SER A 324 17.26 -5.71 9.14
N GLU A 325 18.06 -5.92 10.17
CA GLU A 325 19.53 -6.09 10.05
C GLU A 325 19.90 -7.40 9.34
N GLU A 326 18.95 -8.35 9.25
CA GLU A 326 19.10 -9.58 8.51
C GLU A 326 19.25 -9.34 7.00
N ALA A 327 19.96 -10.24 6.32
CA ALA A 327 20.09 -10.16 4.86
C ALA A 327 18.72 -10.14 4.16
N LYS A 328 18.62 -9.37 3.06
CA LYS A 328 17.41 -9.31 2.24
C LYS A 328 16.98 -10.73 1.83
N GLY A 329 15.70 -11.05 2.06
CA GLY A 329 15.11 -12.36 1.74
C GLY A 329 15.20 -13.39 2.87
N THR A 330 15.87 -13.09 3.98
CA THR A 330 15.84 -13.95 5.19
C THR A 330 14.46 -13.91 5.83
N VAL A 331 13.95 -15.06 6.28
CA VAL A 331 12.72 -15.12 7.09
C VAL A 331 13.02 -14.51 8.45
N VAL A 332 12.31 -13.43 8.77
CA VAL A 332 12.42 -12.75 10.06
C VAL A 332 11.42 -13.34 11.04
N GLN A 333 10.21 -13.67 10.57
CA GLN A 333 9.17 -14.18 11.43
C GLN A 333 8.13 -15.02 10.67
N MET A 334 7.52 -15.98 11.38
CA MET A 334 6.45 -16.83 10.88
C MET A 334 5.17 -16.63 11.72
N PRO A 335 3.98 -16.76 11.12
CA PRO A 335 2.72 -16.69 11.87
C PRO A 335 2.61 -17.87 12.83
N ASP A 336 2.03 -17.63 14.01
CA ASP A 336 1.87 -18.68 15.02
C ASP A 336 0.92 -19.78 14.52
N ARG A 337 1.43 -21.02 14.51
CA ARG A 337 0.69 -22.21 14.09
C ARG A 337 -0.48 -22.53 15.04
N ALA A 338 -0.36 -22.21 16.33
CA ALA A 338 -1.42 -22.48 17.31
C ALA A 338 -2.64 -21.57 17.08
N SER A 339 -2.42 -20.33 16.66
CA SER A 339 -3.47 -19.36 16.33
C SER A 339 -4.33 -19.74 15.11
N LEU A 340 -3.85 -20.63 14.26
CA LEU A 340 -4.48 -20.99 12.98
C LEU A 340 -5.48 -22.15 13.06
N GLY A 341 -5.58 -22.86 14.20
CA GLY A 341 -6.50 -23.99 14.38
C GLY A 341 -6.30 -25.15 13.37
N MET A 342 -5.14 -25.19 12.70
CA MET A 342 -4.86 -26.09 11.57
C MET A 342 -3.89 -27.20 11.99
N PRO A 343 -4.11 -28.47 11.61
CA PRO A 343 -3.04 -29.46 11.58
C PRO A 343 -2.01 -29.05 10.52
N ALA A 344 -0.72 -29.28 10.82
CA ALA A 344 0.42 -28.80 10.03
C ALA A 344 0.27 -29.09 8.53
N LEU A 345 0.12 -28.03 7.73
CA LEU A 345 0.25 -28.09 6.28
C LEU A 345 1.69 -27.70 5.92
N GLU A 346 2.48 -28.70 5.54
CA GLU A 346 3.80 -28.52 4.93
C GLU A 346 3.64 -27.85 3.57
N TYR A 347 3.71 -26.53 3.50
CA TYR A 347 4.07 -25.87 2.25
C TYR A 347 4.65 -24.49 2.52
N ALA A 348 5.98 -24.42 2.55
CA ALA A 348 6.75 -23.23 2.21
C ALA A 348 7.83 -23.68 1.21
N PRO A 349 7.88 -23.16 -0.03
CA PRO A 349 9.00 -23.43 -0.91
C PRO A 349 10.24 -22.71 -0.37
N GLY A 350 11.30 -23.46 -0.05
CA GLY A 350 12.60 -22.91 0.34
C GLY A 350 13.27 -23.50 1.58
N ALA A 351 12.58 -24.33 2.37
CA ALA A 351 13.18 -25.00 3.52
C ALA A 351 13.65 -26.42 3.18
N GLN A 352 14.65 -26.56 2.31
CA GLN A 352 15.53 -27.73 2.36
C GLN A 352 16.80 -27.31 3.11
N ALA A 353 16.76 -27.50 4.43
CA ALA A 353 17.99 -27.58 5.19
C ALA A 353 18.64 -28.92 4.83
N ASP A 354 19.85 -28.85 4.27
CA ASP A 354 20.72 -29.99 4.07
C ASP A 354 20.94 -30.69 5.43
N ILE A 355 20.36 -31.88 5.58
CA ILE A 355 20.73 -32.81 6.63
C ILE A 355 21.49 -33.94 5.94
N GLU A 356 22.82 -33.88 6.06
CA GLU A 356 23.69 -35.01 5.76
C GLU A 356 23.30 -36.20 6.66
N GLU A 357 22.73 -37.25 6.06
CA GLU A 357 22.59 -38.55 6.72
C GLU A 357 23.92 -39.34 6.62
N PRO A 358 24.46 -39.84 7.74
CA PRO A 358 25.52 -40.83 7.69
C PRO A 358 24.91 -42.24 7.52
N ASN A 359 25.41 -42.93 6.50
CA ASN A 359 25.19 -44.33 6.15
C ASN A 359 25.07 -45.32 7.31
N GLY A 360 24.06 -46.19 7.20
CA GLY A 360 24.30 -47.63 7.07
C GLY A 360 23.81 -48.54 8.20
N ALA A 361 22.77 -49.34 7.93
CA ALA A 361 22.82 -50.80 7.81
C ALA A 361 21.41 -51.44 7.94
N ALA A 362 21.05 -52.22 6.92
CA ALA A 362 19.83 -53.01 6.78
C ALA A 362 19.76 -54.18 7.76
N ILE A 363 18.55 -54.61 8.21
CA ILE A 363 18.04 -56.01 8.18
C ILE A 363 16.49 -56.06 8.25
N ASN A 364 15.92 -57.01 7.50
CA ASN A 364 14.53 -57.44 7.30
C ASN A 364 13.64 -57.67 8.55
N GLY A 365 12.31 -57.57 8.37
CA GLY A 365 11.34 -58.29 9.21
C GLY A 365 9.87 -57.88 9.05
N HIS A 366 9.09 -58.69 8.31
CA HIS A 366 7.63 -58.74 8.31
C HIS A 366 7.02 -58.81 9.72
N THR A 367 5.93 -58.08 10.00
CA THR A 367 4.63 -58.60 10.51
C THR A 367 3.63 -57.46 10.80
N THR A 368 2.42 -57.57 10.25
CA THR A 368 1.16 -56.95 10.76
C THR A 368 0.82 -57.52 12.15
N PRO A 369 0.09 -56.82 13.04
CA PRO A 369 -1.38 -56.94 13.03
C PRO A 369 -2.21 -55.75 13.57
N ASP A 370 -3.47 -55.77 13.14
CA ASP A 370 -4.73 -55.48 13.86
C ASP A 370 -5.03 -54.13 14.53
N SER A 371 -6.12 -53.54 13.99
CA SER A 371 -7.01 -52.58 14.63
C SER A 371 -7.71 -53.14 15.87
N PRO A 372 -8.21 -52.26 16.76
CA PRO A 372 -9.45 -52.52 17.48
C PRO A 372 -10.54 -51.50 17.13
N ARG A 373 -11.67 -52.02 16.67
CA ARG A 373 -13.00 -51.38 16.78
C ARG A 373 -13.49 -51.57 18.21
N VAL A 374 -14.06 -50.52 18.83
CA VAL A 374 -15.11 -50.66 19.83
C VAL A 374 -16.15 -49.53 19.69
N ASN A 375 -17.40 -49.98 19.54
CA ASN A 375 -18.73 -49.40 19.84
C ASN A 375 -18.74 -48.10 20.67
N GLY A 376 -19.58 -47.10 20.44
CA GLY A 376 -21.00 -47.16 20.07
C GLY A 376 -21.82 -46.66 21.26
N HIS A 377 -22.41 -45.46 21.17
CA HIS A 377 -23.58 -45.07 21.95
C HIS A 377 -24.35 -43.94 21.24
N ASP A 378 -25.53 -44.32 20.74
CA ASP A 378 -26.66 -43.45 20.44
C ASP A 378 -27.18 -42.79 21.72
N ILE A 379 -27.45 -41.49 21.65
CA ILE A 379 -28.54 -40.87 22.42
C ILE A 379 -29.25 -39.87 21.49
N THR A 380 -30.54 -40.08 21.37
CA THR A 380 -31.50 -39.35 20.54
C THR A 380 -32.13 -38.17 21.27
N ASN A 381 -32.76 -37.31 20.46
CA ASN A 381 -33.88 -36.41 20.71
C ASN A 381 -33.63 -35.01 21.27
N GLY A 382 -34.18 -34.03 20.54
CA GLY A 382 -34.49 -32.70 21.03
C GLY A 382 -34.85 -31.71 19.93
N ASP A 383 -36.02 -31.90 19.32
CA ASP A 383 -36.69 -30.92 18.46
C ASP A 383 -36.73 -29.51 19.09
N HIS A 384 -36.51 -28.46 18.28
CA HIS A 384 -37.35 -27.27 18.30
C HIS A 384 -37.25 -26.52 16.97
N ALA A 385 -38.40 -26.43 16.30
CA ALA A 385 -38.65 -25.62 15.13
C ALA A 385 -38.94 -24.15 15.52
N ASP A 386 -38.85 -23.31 14.48
CA ASP A 386 -39.39 -21.96 14.32
C ASP A 386 -38.68 -20.81 15.04
N LEU A 387 -38.02 -19.95 14.24
CA LEU A 387 -38.48 -18.57 14.00
C LEU A 387 -37.67 -17.92 12.87
N VAL A 388 -38.31 -17.81 11.70
CA VAL A 388 -37.96 -16.87 10.64
C VAL A 388 -38.44 -15.48 11.09
N GLN A 389 -37.60 -14.45 11.00
CA GLN A 389 -37.89 -13.10 10.44
C GLN A 389 -36.65 -12.18 10.48
N PRO A 390 -36.58 -11.17 9.58
CA PRO A 390 -35.35 -10.49 9.20
C PRO A 390 -35.12 -9.17 9.96
N LEU A 391 -33.87 -8.85 10.29
CA LEU A 391 -33.51 -7.55 10.86
C LEU A 391 -33.04 -6.60 9.78
N SER A 392 -33.98 -5.75 9.36
CA SER A 392 -33.71 -4.43 8.79
C SER A 392 -33.46 -3.43 9.92
N ALA A 393 -32.63 -2.42 9.63
CA ALA A 393 -32.47 -1.17 10.37
C ALA A 393 -31.82 -1.24 11.77
N LEU A 394 -30.57 -0.79 11.86
CA LEU A 394 -30.10 -0.09 13.05
C LEU A 394 -29.73 1.35 12.68
N ALA A 395 -30.52 2.24 13.27
CA ALA A 395 -30.42 3.66 13.21
C ALA A 395 -29.25 4.19 14.03
N VAL A 396 -28.64 5.24 13.49
CA VAL A 396 -28.15 6.45 14.15
C VAL A 396 -28.35 6.47 15.67
N VAL A 397 -27.23 6.40 16.41
CA VAL A 397 -27.16 6.97 17.76
C VAL A 397 -26.29 8.21 17.68
N ASP A 398 -26.99 9.33 17.79
CA ASP A 398 -26.48 10.69 17.94
C ASP A 398 -26.08 10.86 19.42
N GLU A 399 -24.78 10.94 19.70
CA GLU A 399 -24.30 11.22 21.07
C GLU A 399 -23.79 12.66 21.16
N LEU A 400 -24.62 13.46 21.82
CA LEU A 400 -24.44 14.85 22.21
C LEU A 400 -23.18 15.03 23.06
N LEU A 401 -22.18 15.75 22.55
CA LEU A 401 -21.12 16.32 23.38
C LEU A 401 -21.35 17.82 23.59
N SER A 402 -21.54 18.13 24.87
CA SER A 402 -21.78 19.43 25.45
C SER A 402 -20.59 20.37 25.30
N VAL A 403 -20.91 21.63 25.01
CA VAL A 403 -20.02 22.79 24.98
C VAL A 403 -19.50 23.12 26.38
N PRO A 404 -18.19 23.35 26.60
CA PRO A 404 -17.71 24.15 27.71
C PRO A 404 -17.56 25.62 27.27
N GLY A 405 -18.19 26.51 28.04
CA GLY A 405 -18.17 27.96 27.80
C GLY A 405 -16.81 28.64 28.04
N PRO A 406 -16.69 29.93 27.69
CA PRO A 406 -15.42 30.65 27.67
C PRO A 406 -15.00 31.11 29.08
N PRO A 407 -13.69 31.17 29.38
CA PRO A 407 -13.21 31.78 30.62
C PRO A 407 -13.16 33.32 30.51
N PRO A 408 -13.22 34.03 31.67
CA PRO A 408 -13.48 35.46 31.74
C PRO A 408 -12.22 36.34 31.59
N ASN A 409 -12.44 37.56 31.11
CA ASN A 409 -11.50 38.67 31.09
C ASN A 409 -11.17 39.19 32.50
N THR A 410 -9.92 39.61 32.73
CA THR A 410 -9.57 40.85 33.47
C THR A 410 -8.07 41.22 33.27
N PRO A 411 -7.65 42.49 33.51
CA PRO A 411 -6.60 43.16 32.72
C PRO A 411 -5.32 43.54 33.50
N ALA A 412 -4.33 43.99 32.71
CA ALA A 412 -3.18 44.88 33.04
C ALA A 412 -2.10 44.35 34.00
N ASP A 413 -0.84 44.33 33.56
CA ASP A 413 0.11 45.39 33.93
C ASP A 413 1.39 45.38 33.08
N SER A 414 2.01 46.54 33.09
CA SER A 414 3.08 47.13 32.30
C SER A 414 4.42 46.86 32.96
N GLY A 415 5.49 46.62 32.18
CA GLY A 415 6.82 46.41 32.77
C GLY A 415 7.96 46.42 31.76
N THR A 416 8.21 47.57 31.16
CA THR A 416 9.44 47.92 30.44
C THR A 416 10.67 47.79 31.33
N THR A 417 11.73 47.10 30.87
CA THR A 417 13.12 47.60 30.95
C THR A 417 14.00 46.86 29.93
N SER A 418 14.86 47.62 29.26
CA SER A 418 16.02 47.21 28.46
C SER A 418 17.15 48.19 28.85
N PRO A 419 18.39 48.08 28.34
CA PRO A 419 19.26 46.92 28.16
C PRO A 419 20.67 47.18 28.78
N ALA A 420 21.53 46.17 28.84
CA ALA A 420 22.98 46.39 28.99
C ALA A 420 23.79 45.47 28.06
N THR A 421 24.40 46.13 27.09
CA THR A 421 25.47 45.72 26.16
C THR A 421 26.67 45.12 26.88
N VAL A 422 27.28 44.01 26.39
CA VAL A 422 28.75 43.84 26.25
C VAL A 422 29.09 42.74 25.22
N ALA A 423 29.78 43.19 24.17
CA ALA A 423 30.88 42.61 23.37
C ALA A 423 30.95 41.11 22.98
N SER A 424 31.11 40.95 21.66
CA SER A 424 31.73 39.86 20.91
C SER A 424 33.20 39.63 21.31
N ASN A 425 33.66 38.37 21.39
CA ASN A 425 34.52 37.68 20.40
C ASN A 425 35.20 36.40 20.96
N PRO A 426 35.74 35.52 20.09
CA PRO A 426 35.73 34.08 20.26
C PRO A 426 37.03 33.51 20.86
N GLY A 427 36.94 32.30 21.41
CA GLY A 427 38.11 31.52 21.82
C GLY A 427 37.77 30.07 22.11
N SER A 428 37.97 29.19 21.12
CA SER A 428 38.56 27.87 21.36
C SER A 428 40.09 28.05 21.39
N PRO A 429 40.93 27.20 22.02
CA PRO A 429 40.72 25.76 22.25
C PRO A 429 41.20 25.22 23.62
N ALA A 430 40.68 24.07 24.08
CA ALA A 430 41.45 23.12 24.88
C ALA A 430 40.75 21.77 24.99
N LYS A 431 41.51 20.71 24.70
CA LYS A 431 41.22 19.30 24.95
C LYS A 431 41.02 19.07 26.45
N SER A 432 39.97 18.33 26.82
CA SER A 432 39.84 17.73 28.15
C SER A 432 39.97 16.21 28.07
N ASN A 433 40.68 15.69 29.06
CA ASN A 433 41.19 14.34 29.18
C ASN A 433 40.10 13.26 29.16
N LYS A 434 40.49 12.10 28.61
CA LYS A 434 39.93 10.79 28.94
C LYS A 434 40.25 10.50 30.40
N ASP A 435 39.23 10.44 31.24
CA ASP A 435 39.23 9.59 32.43
C ASP A 435 38.03 8.64 32.29
N GLU A 436 38.39 7.37 32.14
CA GLU A 436 37.53 6.24 31.90
C GLU A 436 37.20 5.65 33.29
N THR A 437 36.11 6.12 33.89
CA THR A 437 35.47 5.43 35.01
C THR A 437 34.30 4.64 34.44
N THR A 438 34.57 3.36 34.16
CA THR A 438 33.56 2.33 33.88
C THR A 438 32.72 2.17 35.14
N ILE A 439 31.55 2.81 35.15
CA ILE A 439 30.46 2.40 36.04
C ILE A 439 29.83 1.22 35.31
N GLU A 440 30.10 0.01 35.81
CA GLU A 440 29.32 -1.18 35.46
C GLU A 440 27.94 -0.98 36.08
N ASP A 441 27.05 -0.33 35.34
CA ASP A 441 25.62 -0.38 35.63
C ASP A 441 25.22 -1.84 35.47
N GLN A 442 24.82 -2.45 36.59
CA GLN A 442 24.25 -3.78 36.62
C GLN A 442 23.02 -3.78 35.72
N ASP A 443 23.08 -4.60 34.66
CA ASP A 443 21.98 -4.84 33.74
C ASP A 443 20.74 -5.23 34.55
N ASP A 444 19.82 -4.27 34.72
CA ASP A 444 18.45 -4.57 35.10
C ASP A 444 17.90 -5.56 34.07
N ASP A 445 17.38 -6.70 34.56
CA ASP A 445 16.68 -7.75 33.81
C ASP A 445 15.53 -7.14 32.98
N TYR A 446 15.84 -6.50 31.85
CA TYR A 446 14.84 -6.17 30.85
C TYR A 446 14.38 -7.49 30.25
N PRO A 447 13.10 -7.86 30.40
CA PRO A 447 12.59 -9.04 29.74
C PRO A 447 12.91 -8.91 28.25
N ALA A 448 13.44 -10.00 27.66
CA ALA A 448 13.69 -10.07 26.23
C ALA A 448 12.42 -9.59 25.50
N PRO A 449 12.55 -8.72 24.47
CA PRO A 449 11.39 -8.20 23.76
C PRO A 449 10.50 -9.37 23.32
N GLU A 450 9.23 -9.37 23.74
CA GLU A 450 8.29 -10.38 23.30
C GLU A 450 8.16 -10.30 21.78
N GLU A 451 8.28 -11.44 21.10
CA GLU A 451 8.11 -11.52 19.65
C GLU A 451 6.66 -11.12 19.29
N ILE A 452 6.50 -9.95 18.68
CA ILE A 452 5.18 -9.43 18.28
C ILE A 452 4.63 -10.33 17.16
N PRO A 453 3.49 -10.99 17.32
CA PRO A 453 3.01 -11.98 16.34
C PRO A 453 2.69 -11.35 14.99
N VAL A 454 2.97 -12.10 13.91
CA VAL A 454 2.71 -11.68 12.53
C VAL A 454 1.60 -12.49 11.90
N SER A 455 0.93 -11.89 10.90
CA SER A 455 -0.21 -12.52 10.23
C SER A 455 0.17 -13.38 9.02
N CYS A 456 1.37 -13.22 8.49
CA CYS A 456 1.89 -13.97 7.35
C CYS A 456 3.40 -14.17 7.52
N PRO A 457 4.03 -15.09 6.76
CA PRO A 457 5.49 -15.20 6.69
C PRO A 457 6.12 -13.85 6.33
N THR A 458 7.00 -13.35 7.21
CA THR A 458 7.61 -12.02 7.11
C THR A 458 9.10 -12.14 6.85
N TYR A 459 9.58 -11.42 5.85
CA TYR A 459 10.94 -11.50 5.33
C TYR A 459 11.66 -10.16 5.50
N SER A 460 12.99 -10.21 5.62
CA SER A 460 13.83 -9.03 5.67
C SER A 460 13.88 -8.37 4.29
N ALA A 461 13.71 -7.05 4.26
CA ALA A 461 14.05 -6.18 3.14
C ALA A 461 15.55 -5.79 3.14
N GLY A 462 16.30 -6.18 4.16
CA GLY A 462 17.63 -5.69 4.46
C GLY A 462 17.62 -4.37 5.23
N VAL A 463 18.82 -3.85 5.50
CA VAL A 463 19.02 -2.57 6.16
C VAL A 463 18.55 -1.46 5.24
N CYS A 464 17.47 -0.79 5.64
CA CYS A 464 16.94 0.41 5.01
C CYS A 464 17.23 1.63 5.90
N ASP A 465 16.92 2.84 5.46
CA ASP A 465 17.23 4.05 6.21
C ASP A 465 16.27 4.36 7.38
N GLY A 466 15.47 3.38 7.81
CA GLY A 466 14.53 3.49 8.93
C GLY A 466 13.16 4.03 8.54
N VAL A 467 12.89 4.27 7.24
CA VAL A 467 11.61 4.83 6.78
C VAL A 467 10.89 3.85 5.86
N THR A 468 9.62 3.55 6.19
CA THR A 468 8.70 2.66 5.46
C THR A 468 8.78 2.84 3.94
N GLU A 469 8.83 4.11 3.50
CA GLU A 469 8.81 4.50 2.08
C GLU A 469 9.95 3.85 1.27
N THR A 470 11.07 3.50 1.90
CA THR A 470 12.22 2.89 1.23
C THR A 470 12.14 1.38 1.10
N VAL A 471 11.29 0.71 1.89
CA VAL A 471 11.18 -0.75 1.91
C VAL A 471 10.62 -1.24 0.57
N PHE A 472 9.50 -0.66 0.10
CA PHE A 472 8.84 -1.14 -1.11
C PHE A 472 9.72 -1.06 -2.37
N PRO A 473 10.41 0.08 -2.67
CA PRO A 473 11.38 0.15 -3.75
C PRO A 473 12.43 -0.98 -3.74
N VAL A 474 12.90 -1.39 -2.56
CA VAL A 474 13.94 -2.41 -2.40
C VAL A 474 13.40 -3.82 -2.70
N VAL A 475 12.14 -4.10 -2.35
CA VAL A 475 11.55 -5.46 -2.44
C VAL A 475 10.54 -5.64 -3.58
N ILE A 476 10.33 -4.62 -4.42
CA ILE A 476 9.30 -4.66 -5.48
C ILE A 476 9.45 -5.87 -6.41
N ASP A 477 10.67 -6.33 -6.70
CA ASP A 477 10.91 -7.50 -7.53
C ASP A 477 10.48 -8.80 -6.84
N ASP A 478 10.78 -8.94 -5.55
CA ASP A 478 10.40 -10.11 -4.74
C ASP A 478 8.88 -10.15 -4.52
N VAL A 479 8.26 -8.98 -4.35
CA VAL A 479 6.81 -8.82 -4.28
C VAL A 479 6.20 -9.29 -5.60
N LEU A 480 6.66 -8.76 -6.74
CA LEU A 480 6.12 -9.18 -8.03
C LEU A 480 6.36 -10.66 -8.31
N GLU A 481 7.49 -11.24 -7.92
CA GLU A 481 7.75 -12.69 -7.99
C GLU A 481 6.71 -13.49 -7.20
N HIS A 482 6.43 -13.09 -5.96
CA HIS A 482 5.39 -13.69 -5.13
C HIS A 482 4.01 -13.62 -5.80
N LEU A 483 3.61 -12.43 -6.29
CA LEU A 483 2.33 -12.27 -6.98
C LEU A 483 2.25 -13.16 -8.24
N TRP A 484 3.32 -13.21 -9.04
CA TRP A 484 3.35 -13.98 -10.28
C TRP A 484 3.21 -15.47 -10.06
N PHE A 485 3.87 -16.00 -9.03
CA PHE A 485 3.74 -17.40 -8.64
C PHE A 485 2.26 -17.79 -8.46
N HIS A 486 1.49 -16.95 -7.77
CA HIS A 486 0.07 -17.20 -7.54
C HIS A 486 -0.82 -16.92 -8.74
N ILE A 487 -0.51 -15.90 -9.55
CA ILE A 487 -1.21 -15.64 -10.83
C ILE A 487 -1.10 -16.88 -11.74
N GLN A 488 0.12 -17.41 -11.91
CA GLN A 488 0.40 -18.59 -12.74
C GLN A 488 -0.25 -19.85 -12.19
N LYS A 489 -0.11 -20.13 -10.88
CA LYS A 489 -0.81 -21.25 -10.23
C LYS A 489 -2.32 -21.17 -10.44
N GLY A 490 -2.86 -19.97 -10.38
CA GLY A 490 -4.23 -19.71 -10.74
C GLY A 490 -4.55 -20.12 -12.18
N GLN A 491 -3.71 -19.74 -13.15
CA GLN A 491 -3.94 -20.01 -14.59
C GLN A 491 -3.96 -21.51 -14.87
N GLU A 492 -3.06 -22.25 -14.23
CA GLU A 492 -3.05 -23.71 -14.31
C GLU A 492 -4.31 -24.34 -13.71
N SER A 493 -4.82 -23.80 -12.61
CA SER A 493 -6.06 -24.30 -11.99
C SER A 493 -7.25 -24.13 -12.93
N ASP A 494 -7.37 -22.97 -13.57
CA ASP A 494 -8.47 -22.66 -14.49
C ASP A 494 -8.37 -23.55 -15.75
N ALA A 495 -7.17 -23.70 -16.31
CA ALA A 495 -6.95 -24.59 -17.44
C ALA A 495 -7.33 -26.05 -17.12
N LYS A 496 -7.00 -26.53 -15.91
CA LYS A 496 -7.40 -27.86 -15.43
C LYS A 496 -8.91 -27.98 -15.28
N GLU A 497 -9.59 -26.93 -14.81
CA GLU A 497 -11.04 -26.90 -14.64
C GLU A 497 -11.78 -26.84 -15.99
N SER A 498 -11.33 -26.00 -16.91
CA SER A 498 -11.86 -25.94 -18.29
C SER A 498 -11.72 -27.28 -19.00
N ALA A 499 -10.54 -27.91 -18.94
CA ALA A 499 -10.33 -29.24 -19.52
C ALA A 499 -11.25 -30.32 -18.91
N ARG A 500 -11.49 -30.26 -17.59
CA ARG A 500 -12.44 -31.16 -16.91
C ARG A 500 -13.88 -30.90 -17.34
N SER A 501 -14.25 -29.64 -17.55
CA SER A 501 -15.58 -29.25 -18.03
C SER A 501 -15.83 -29.73 -19.47
N GLU A 502 -14.86 -29.56 -20.36
CA GLU A 502 -14.92 -30.06 -21.74
C GLU A 502 -15.04 -31.59 -21.82
N MET A 503 -14.28 -32.32 -20.98
CA MET A 503 -14.40 -33.78 -20.89
C MET A 503 -15.77 -34.24 -20.38
N ARG A 504 -16.43 -33.46 -19.50
CA ARG A 504 -17.80 -33.75 -19.06
C ARG A 504 -18.85 -33.38 -20.12
N GLY A 505 -18.61 -32.33 -20.90
CA GLY A 505 -19.49 -31.91 -22.00
C GLY A 505 -19.46 -32.85 -23.22
N GLN A 506 -18.38 -33.60 -23.42
CA GLN A 506 -18.26 -34.61 -24.48
C GLN A 506 -18.76 -36.01 -24.08
N ALA A 507 -19.18 -36.22 -22.84
CA ALA A 507 -19.72 -37.50 -22.40
C ALA A 507 -21.20 -37.68 -22.82
N TRP A 508 -21.37 -38.42 -23.93
CA TRP A 508 -22.58 -39.08 -24.48
C TRP A 508 -23.64 -38.20 -25.18
N PRO A 509 -23.81 -38.35 -26.52
CA PRO A 509 -25.15 -38.34 -27.09
C PRO A 509 -25.89 -39.51 -26.45
N ARG A 510 -26.99 -39.24 -25.74
CA ARG A 510 -27.97 -40.30 -25.50
C ARG A 510 -28.44 -40.72 -26.88
N ASP A 511 -28.10 -41.95 -27.29
CA ASP A 511 -28.76 -42.65 -28.39
C ASP A 511 -30.26 -42.64 -28.10
N ALA A 512 -30.93 -41.63 -28.65
CA ALA A 512 -32.36 -41.56 -28.78
C ALA A 512 -32.67 -42.12 -30.16
N GLY A 513 -32.93 -43.42 -30.21
CA GLY A 513 -33.44 -44.08 -31.40
C GLY A 513 -32.89 -45.49 -31.57
N ASP A 514 -33.64 -46.48 -31.08
CA ASP A 514 -34.26 -47.41 -32.02
C ASP A 514 -35.56 -47.95 -31.41
N ASP A 515 -36.55 -48.03 -32.32
CA ASP A 515 -37.96 -48.37 -32.17
C ASP A 515 -38.27 -49.74 -31.52
#